data_AF-A0A6I1NKQ2-F1
#
_entry.id   AF-A0A6I1NKQ2-F1
#
_cell.length_a   1.000
_cell.length_b   1.000
_cell.length_c   1.000
_cell.angle_alpha   90.00
_cell.angle_beta   90.00
_cell.angle_gamma   90.00
#
_symmetry.space_group_name_H-M   'P 1'
#
loop_
_entity.id
_entity.type
_entity.pdbx_description
1 polymer ?
#
loop_
_entity_poly.entity_id
_entity_poly.type
_entity_poly.pdbx_seq_one_letter_code
_entity_poly.pdbx_strand_id
1 'polypeptide(L)'
;MSIEQALMDNDLFYEPEDAYWEQTDKLAFETAHLEGEWPTPTNPFIRRMAILTTTGRGQHNLALADFKQLVGALTEIDSRAVYRFIVVPLGRNARTLSIRLIETVPVALPPLRADNACSLHIAMEWLAKRYTHFELSCAAEANYWVHRQ
;
A
#
# COMPACT_ATOMS: atom_id res chain seq x y z
N MET A 1 -0.37 25.67 25.11
CA MET A 1 -0.16 24.66 24.07
C MET A 1 -1.31 24.79 23.09
N SER A 2 -1.03 25.23 21.87
CA SER A 2 -2.05 25.42 20.84
C SER A 2 -2.53 24.06 20.34
N ILE A 3 -3.80 23.99 19.94
CA ILE A 3 -4.44 22.80 19.35
C ILE A 3 -3.64 22.29 18.13
N GLU A 4 -2.91 23.16 17.46
CA GLU A 4 -2.04 22.85 16.31
C GLU A 4 -0.86 21.93 16.65
N GLN A 5 -0.35 21.96 17.88
CA GLN A 5 0.72 21.04 18.30
C GLN A 5 0.21 19.62 18.58
N ALA A 6 -1.08 19.45 18.90
CA ALA A 6 -1.67 18.13 19.16
C ALA A 6 -2.04 17.36 17.88
N LEU A 7 -2.04 18.03 16.71
CA LEU A 7 -2.25 17.40 15.40
C LEU A 7 -1.00 16.72 14.85
N MET A 8 0.20 17.05 15.37
CA MET A 8 1.46 16.47 14.89
C MET A 8 1.82 15.13 15.55
N ASP A 9 1.18 14.77 16.68
CA ASP A 9 1.53 13.58 17.47
C ASP A 9 0.50 12.43 17.35
N ASN A 10 -0.41 12.50 16.39
CA ASN A 10 -1.54 11.57 16.32
C ASN A 10 -1.62 10.89 14.95
N ASP A 11 -0.66 10.00 14.68
CA ASP A 11 -0.68 9.05 13.54
C ASP A 11 -2.00 8.25 13.44
N LEU A 12 -2.79 8.20 14.51
CA LEU A 12 -4.14 7.64 14.57
C LEU A 12 -5.17 8.39 13.70
N PHE A 13 -4.94 9.66 13.37
CA PHE A 13 -5.86 10.51 12.58
C PHE A 13 -5.32 10.84 11.19
N TYR A 14 -4.39 10.04 10.67
CA TYR A 14 -3.99 10.15 9.28
C TYR A 14 -5.22 9.99 8.37
N GLU A 15 -5.45 10.95 7.46
CA GLU A 15 -6.46 10.81 6.41
C GLU A 15 -5.80 10.25 5.14
N PRO A 16 -6.07 8.98 4.78
CA PRO A 16 -5.64 8.43 3.50
C PRO A 16 -6.14 9.26 2.33
N GLU A 17 -5.39 9.26 1.23
CA GLU A 17 -5.89 9.72 -0.06
C GLU A 17 -7.03 8.79 -0.53
N ASP A 18 -8.21 9.35 -0.77
CA ASP A 18 -9.44 8.62 -1.10
C ASP A 18 -10.13 9.13 -2.37
N ALA A 19 -9.57 10.14 -3.06
CA ALA A 19 -10.18 10.73 -4.24
C ALA A 19 -10.29 9.78 -5.45
N TYR A 20 -9.64 8.62 -5.41
CA TYR A 20 -9.87 7.55 -6.40
C TYR A 20 -11.23 6.87 -6.27
N TRP A 21 -11.96 7.08 -5.17
CA TRP A 21 -13.33 6.61 -4.99
C TRP A 21 -14.39 7.57 -5.54
N GLU A 22 -14.06 8.80 -5.96
CA GLU A 22 -15.05 9.81 -6.40
C GLU A 22 -16.03 9.31 -7.48
N GLN A 23 -15.62 8.36 -8.30
CA GLN A 23 -16.42 7.80 -9.40
C GLN A 23 -16.91 6.36 -9.14
N THR A 24 -16.63 5.79 -7.96
CA THR A 24 -16.91 4.40 -7.63
C THR A 24 -17.53 4.28 -6.24
N ASP A 25 -18.68 3.62 -6.12
CA ASP A 25 -19.24 3.29 -4.81
C ASP A 25 -18.33 2.28 -4.10
N LYS A 26 -17.56 2.78 -3.12
CA LYS A 26 -16.61 1.99 -2.33
C LYS A 26 -17.27 0.79 -1.68
N LEU A 27 -18.42 0.99 -1.02
CA LEU A 27 -19.07 -0.05 -0.23
C LEU A 27 -19.56 -1.19 -1.14
N ALA A 28 -20.21 -0.83 -2.25
CA ALA A 28 -20.67 -1.81 -3.23
C ALA A 28 -19.50 -2.57 -3.87
N PHE A 29 -18.41 -1.87 -4.21
CA PHE A 29 -17.22 -2.49 -4.78
C PHE A 29 -16.57 -3.48 -3.82
N GLU A 30 -16.29 -3.06 -2.58
CA GLU A 30 -15.64 -3.89 -1.57
C GLU A 30 -16.50 -5.11 -1.22
N THR A 31 -17.82 -4.95 -1.08
CA THR A 31 -18.73 -6.09 -0.80
C THR A 31 -18.61 -7.21 -1.85
N ALA A 32 -18.30 -6.86 -3.10
CA ALA A 32 -18.18 -7.83 -4.19
C ALA A 32 -16.77 -8.42 -4.36
N HIS A 33 -15.72 -7.73 -3.87
CA HIS A 33 -14.33 -8.06 -4.21
C HIS A 33 -13.38 -8.16 -3.00
N LEU A 34 -13.90 -8.05 -1.78
CA LEU A 34 -13.11 -7.99 -0.55
C LEU A 34 -12.05 -9.10 -0.50
N GLU A 35 -10.80 -8.71 -0.30
CA GLU A 35 -9.71 -9.64 -0.05
C GLU A 35 -9.49 -9.75 1.46
N GLY A 36 -9.65 -10.94 2.03
CA GLY A 36 -9.41 -11.14 3.46
C GLY A 36 -7.92 -11.08 3.84
N GLU A 37 -7.05 -11.44 2.91
CA GLU A 37 -5.60 -11.42 3.07
C GLU A 37 -4.93 -11.03 1.76
N TRP A 38 -3.69 -10.55 1.85
CA TRP A 38 -2.86 -10.36 0.66
C TRP A 38 -2.63 -11.69 -0.06
N PRO A 39 -2.55 -11.70 -1.40
CA PRO A 39 -2.29 -12.92 -2.14
C PRO A 39 -0.91 -13.47 -1.78
N THR A 40 -0.84 -14.78 -1.56
CA THR A 40 0.43 -15.45 -1.27
C THR A 40 1.28 -15.59 -2.54
N PRO A 41 2.61 -15.54 -2.44
CA PRO A 41 3.47 -15.70 -3.60
C PRO A 41 3.30 -17.08 -4.24
N THR A 42 2.82 -17.09 -5.48
CA THR A 42 2.83 -18.30 -6.34
C THR A 42 4.23 -18.56 -6.90
N ASN A 43 5.02 -17.49 -7.05
CA ASN A 43 6.36 -17.53 -7.60
C ASN A 43 7.42 -17.51 -6.48
N PRO A 44 8.32 -18.50 -6.39
CA PRO A 44 9.36 -18.56 -5.36
C PRO A 44 10.36 -17.38 -5.45
N PHE A 45 10.52 -16.76 -6.62
CA PHE A 45 11.34 -15.57 -6.76
C PHE A 45 10.73 -14.36 -6.03
N ILE A 46 9.41 -14.23 -6.01
CA ILE A 46 8.73 -13.16 -5.27
C ILE A 46 8.90 -13.35 -3.76
N ARG A 47 8.80 -14.60 -3.27
CA ARG A 47 9.09 -14.92 -1.87
C ARG A 47 10.52 -14.56 -1.49
N ARG A 48 11.50 -14.87 -2.35
CA ARG A 48 12.91 -14.46 -2.14
C ARG A 48 13.09 -12.95 -2.21
N MET A 49 12.38 -12.26 -3.11
CA MET A 49 12.40 -10.81 -3.18
C MET A 49 11.90 -10.19 -1.88
N ALA A 50 10.84 -10.71 -1.27
CA ALA A 50 10.34 -10.22 0.03
C ALA A 50 11.41 -10.31 1.11
N ILE A 51 12.08 -11.46 1.23
CA ILE A 51 13.18 -11.67 2.20
C ILE A 51 14.33 -10.68 1.97
N LEU A 52 14.63 -10.35 0.72
CA LEU A 52 15.70 -9.41 0.35
C LEU A 52 15.24 -7.95 0.29
N THR A 53 13.96 -7.68 0.54
CA THR A 53 13.41 -6.33 0.53
C THR A 53 13.77 -5.67 1.86
N THR A 54 14.76 -4.81 1.79
CA THR A 54 15.26 -4.03 2.91
C THR A 54 15.05 -2.55 2.64
N THR A 55 14.96 -1.76 3.71
CA THR A 55 14.86 -0.30 3.62
C THR A 55 15.94 0.27 2.71
N GLY A 56 15.55 1.17 1.81
CA GLY A 56 16.43 1.84 0.85
C GLY A 56 16.70 1.07 -0.44
N ARG A 57 16.37 -0.22 -0.53
CA ARG A 57 16.54 -1.00 -1.76
C ARG A 57 15.30 -0.91 -2.64
N GLY A 58 15.51 -0.48 -3.89
CA GLY A 58 14.47 -0.41 -4.91
C GLY A 58 14.31 -1.73 -5.66
N GLN A 59 13.08 -2.05 -6.05
CA GLN A 59 12.74 -3.05 -7.05
C GLN A 59 12.13 -2.32 -8.24
N HIS A 60 12.54 -2.67 -9.45
CA HIS A 60 12.11 -2.00 -10.68
C HIS A 60 11.33 -2.95 -11.58
N ASN A 61 10.42 -2.37 -12.37
CA ASN A 61 9.63 -3.09 -13.36
C ASN A 61 8.83 -4.28 -12.78
N LEU A 62 8.24 -4.06 -11.61
CA LEU A 62 7.41 -5.03 -10.91
C LEU A 62 5.96 -4.92 -11.39
N ALA A 63 5.33 -6.04 -11.76
CA ALA A 63 3.90 -6.02 -12.05
C ALA A 63 3.10 -5.73 -10.76
N LEU A 64 1.97 -5.03 -10.87
CA LEU A 64 1.12 -4.73 -9.70
C LEU A 64 0.69 -6.02 -8.97
N ALA A 65 0.39 -7.08 -9.69
CA ALA A 65 0.03 -8.38 -9.10
C ALA A 65 1.20 -9.01 -8.32
N ASP A 66 2.43 -8.85 -8.80
CA ASP A 66 3.64 -9.31 -8.11
C ASP A 66 3.95 -8.45 -6.88
N PHE A 67 3.64 -7.15 -6.94
CA PHE A 67 3.71 -6.27 -5.78
C PHE A 67 2.75 -6.71 -4.67
N LYS A 68 1.49 -7.05 -5.01
CA LYS A 68 0.55 -7.60 -4.01
C LYS A 68 1.09 -8.88 -3.35
N GLN A 69 1.69 -9.78 -4.14
CA GLN A 69 2.31 -11.00 -3.62
C GLN A 69 3.54 -10.72 -2.76
N LEU A 70 4.34 -9.70 -3.13
CA LEU A 70 5.48 -9.26 -2.32
C LEU A 70 5.00 -8.79 -0.94
N VAL A 71 3.95 -7.96 -0.89
CA VAL A 71 3.34 -7.50 0.36
C VAL A 71 2.83 -8.68 1.17
N GLY A 72 2.13 -9.63 0.53
CA GLY A 72 1.66 -10.84 1.21
C GLY A 72 2.77 -11.66 1.85
N ALA A 73 3.92 -11.82 1.17
CA ALA A 73 5.08 -12.47 1.77
C ALA A 73 5.70 -11.66 2.93
N LEU A 74 5.68 -10.34 2.88
CA LEU A 74 6.18 -9.50 3.98
C LEU A 74 5.27 -9.63 5.21
N THR A 75 3.95 -9.51 5.04
CA THR A 75 2.98 -9.65 6.14
C THR A 75 2.88 -11.08 6.68
N GLU A 76 3.24 -12.10 5.90
CA GLU A 76 3.46 -13.48 6.39
C GLU A 76 4.68 -13.57 7.34
N ILE A 77 5.74 -12.80 7.08
CA ILE A 77 6.95 -12.79 7.91
C ILE A 77 6.68 -12.07 9.23
N ASP A 78 6.03 -10.91 9.17
CA ASP A 78 5.59 -10.16 10.35
C ASP A 78 4.22 -9.52 10.10
N SER A 79 3.18 -10.15 10.65
CA SER A 79 1.80 -9.69 10.50
C SER A 79 1.48 -8.45 11.34
N ARG A 80 2.37 -8.02 12.23
CA ARG A 80 2.20 -6.82 13.07
C ARG A 80 2.92 -5.60 12.51
N ALA A 81 3.71 -5.77 11.46
CA ALA A 81 4.46 -4.70 10.84
C ALA A 81 3.61 -3.98 9.77
N VAL A 82 3.87 -2.68 9.64
CA VAL A 82 3.42 -1.86 8.51
C VAL A 82 4.62 -1.57 7.62
N TYR A 83 4.49 -1.87 6.34
CA TYR A 83 5.53 -1.67 5.33
C TYR A 83 5.21 -0.45 4.50
N ARG A 84 6.04 0.59 4.57
CA ARG A 84 5.87 1.83 3.82
C ARG A 84 6.77 1.84 2.60
N PHE A 85 6.19 2.09 1.44
CA PHE A 85 6.86 2.10 0.16
C PHE A 85 6.74 3.48 -0.49
N ILE A 86 7.79 3.90 -1.19
CA ILE A 86 7.66 4.84 -2.31
C ILE A 86 7.35 4.01 -3.55
N VAL A 87 6.28 4.38 -4.24
CA VAL A 87 5.82 3.76 -5.48
C VAL A 87 5.98 4.75 -6.62
N VAL A 88 6.59 4.29 -7.71
CA VAL A 88 6.80 5.04 -8.96
C VAL A 88 6.13 4.27 -10.09
N PRO A 89 4.95 4.69 -10.57
CA PRO A 89 4.30 4.05 -11.71
C PRO A 89 5.13 4.21 -12.98
N LEU A 90 5.31 3.14 -13.75
CA LEU A 90 6.05 3.18 -15.02
C LEU A 90 5.14 3.47 -16.22
N GLY A 91 3.84 3.63 -15.98
CA GLY A 91 2.84 3.97 -16.99
C GLY A 91 1.53 4.41 -16.36
N ARG A 92 0.68 5.08 -17.13
CA ARG A 92 -0.58 5.68 -16.66
C ARG A 92 -1.64 4.67 -16.18
N ASN A 93 -1.50 3.40 -16.55
CA ASN A 93 -2.37 2.31 -16.10
C ASN A 93 -1.82 1.58 -14.86
N ALA A 94 -0.66 2.01 -14.36
CA ALA A 94 0.03 1.45 -13.20
C ALA A 94 0.16 -0.09 -13.20
N ARG A 95 0.19 -0.73 -14.38
CA ARG A 95 0.37 -2.19 -14.47
C ARG A 95 1.76 -2.63 -14.01
N THR A 96 2.74 -1.75 -14.18
CA THR A 96 4.13 -1.95 -13.81
C THR A 96 4.62 -0.77 -12.98
N LEU A 97 5.37 -1.07 -11.92
CA LEU A 97 5.78 -0.14 -10.89
C LEU A 97 7.29 -0.29 -10.63
N SER A 98 7.93 0.77 -10.16
CA SER A 98 9.12 0.64 -9.32
C SER A 98 8.73 0.95 -7.89
N ILE A 99 9.24 0.18 -6.94
CA ILE A 99 8.94 0.34 -5.53
C ILE A 99 10.24 0.46 -4.75
N ARG A 100 10.20 1.14 -3.62
CA ARG A 100 11.28 1.16 -2.64
C ARG A 100 10.69 1.11 -1.25
N LEU A 101 11.04 0.10 -0.46
CA LEU A 101 10.71 0.08 0.96
C LEU A 101 11.48 1.21 1.64
N ILE A 102 10.75 2.12 2.30
CA ILE A 102 11.34 3.27 3.01
C ILE A 102 11.25 3.12 4.52
N GLU A 103 10.29 2.35 5.02
CA GLU A 103 10.10 2.19 6.45
C GLU A 103 9.40 0.86 6.74
N THR A 104 9.70 0.29 7.91
CA THR A 104 8.96 -0.82 8.49
C THR A 104 8.64 -0.43 9.92
N VAL A 105 7.37 -0.16 10.19
CA VAL A 105 6.91 0.27 11.51
C VAL A 105 6.40 -0.96 12.26
N PRO A 106 7.07 -1.40 13.33
CA PRO A 106 6.63 -2.54 14.11
C PRO A 106 5.42 -2.16 14.97
N VAL A 107 4.39 -3.02 15.00
CA VAL A 107 3.22 -2.89 15.88
C VAL A 107 2.44 -1.59 15.65
N ALA A 108 2.25 -1.22 14.39
CA ALA A 108 1.36 -0.13 14.00
C ALA A 108 -0.01 -0.69 13.56
N LEU A 109 -1.07 -0.02 14.00
CA LEU A 109 -2.43 -0.34 13.57
C LEU A 109 -2.74 0.39 12.26
N PRO A 110 -3.39 -0.26 11.27
CA PRO A 110 -3.93 0.44 10.11
C PRO A 110 -4.87 1.57 10.55
N PRO A 111 -4.88 2.72 9.86
CA PRO A 111 -5.85 3.77 10.13
C PRO A 111 -7.26 3.25 9.84
N LEU A 112 -8.26 3.80 10.53
CA LEU A 112 -9.68 3.40 10.38
C LEU A 112 -10.19 3.52 8.93
N ARG A 113 -9.59 4.41 8.14
CA ARG A 113 -9.96 4.66 6.75
C ARG A 113 -9.08 3.92 5.74
N ALA A 114 -8.26 2.95 6.19
CA ALA A 114 -7.51 2.09 5.28
C ALA A 114 -8.44 1.44 4.24
N ASP A 115 -7.91 1.26 3.05
CA ASP A 115 -8.58 0.58 1.95
C ASP A 115 -8.13 -0.88 1.87
N ASN A 116 -8.97 -1.71 1.25
CA ASN A 116 -8.67 -3.12 1.04
C ASN A 116 -7.92 -3.36 -0.27
N ALA A 117 -6.96 -4.29 -0.27
CA ALA A 117 -6.12 -4.60 -1.42
C ALA A 117 -6.88 -4.93 -2.73
N CYS A 118 -8.18 -5.27 -2.67
CA CYS A 118 -9.03 -5.39 -3.83
C CYS A 118 -9.09 -4.12 -4.70
N SER A 119 -9.09 -2.93 -4.07
CA SER A 119 -9.17 -1.63 -4.76
C SER A 119 -7.82 -1.08 -5.19
N LEU A 120 -6.72 -1.74 -4.84
CA LEU A 120 -5.37 -1.22 -5.05
C LEU A 120 -5.11 -0.84 -6.52
N HIS A 121 -5.66 -1.59 -7.47
CA HIS A 121 -5.52 -1.28 -8.89
C HIS A 121 -6.21 0.04 -9.30
N ILE A 122 -7.37 0.34 -8.71
CA ILE A 122 -8.11 1.59 -8.93
C ILE A 122 -7.28 2.76 -8.40
N ALA A 123 -6.80 2.65 -7.16
CA ALA A 123 -5.95 3.66 -6.54
C ALA A 123 -4.68 3.91 -7.36
N MET A 124 -3.97 2.84 -7.73
CA MET A 124 -2.73 2.90 -8.49
C MET A 124 -2.91 3.57 -9.86
N GLU A 125 -3.96 3.21 -10.60
CA GLU A 125 -4.26 3.83 -11.90
C GLU A 125 -4.60 5.32 -11.74
N TRP A 126 -5.39 5.68 -10.72
CA TRP A 126 -5.76 7.07 -10.47
C TRP A 126 -4.54 7.93 -10.08
N LEU A 127 -3.67 7.39 -9.23
CA LEU A 127 -2.44 8.05 -8.78
C LEU A 127 -1.44 8.20 -9.91
N ALA A 128 -1.26 7.17 -10.75
CA ALA A 128 -0.32 7.21 -11.88
C ALA A 128 -0.67 8.25 -12.95
N LYS A 129 -1.91 8.72 -12.99
CA LYS A 129 -2.34 9.81 -13.88
C LYS A 129 -1.97 11.20 -13.34
N ARG A 130 -1.66 11.31 -12.05
CA ARG A 130 -1.53 12.59 -11.32
C ARG A 130 -0.16 12.82 -10.71
N TYR A 131 0.47 11.76 -10.21
CA TYR A 131 1.71 11.84 -9.46
C TYR A 131 2.80 11.02 -10.16
N THR A 132 4.03 11.55 -10.12
CA THR A 132 5.21 10.83 -10.61
C THR A 132 5.66 9.75 -9.62
N HIS A 133 5.33 9.93 -8.34
CA HIS A 133 5.57 9.00 -7.27
C HIS A 133 4.63 9.33 -6.11
N PHE A 134 4.39 8.36 -5.24
CA PHE A 134 3.60 8.51 -4.02
C PHE A 134 4.04 7.51 -2.96
N GLU A 135 3.63 7.73 -1.72
CA GLU A 135 3.91 6.82 -0.63
C GLU A 135 2.68 5.98 -0.32
N LEU A 136 2.93 4.71 0.00
CA LEU A 136 1.90 3.72 0.28
C LEU A 136 2.34 2.88 1.47
N SER A 137 1.47 2.75 2.46
CA SER A 137 1.64 1.77 3.52
C SER A 137 0.78 0.55 3.27
N CYS A 138 1.33 -0.62 3.59
CA CYS A 138 0.63 -1.90 3.56
C CYS A 138 0.79 -2.61 4.89
N ALA A 139 -0.27 -3.24 5.38
CA ALA A 139 -0.33 -3.99 6.63
C ALA A 139 -1.06 -5.32 6.44
N ALA A 140 -1.10 -6.20 7.43
CA ALA A 140 -1.85 -7.46 7.35
C ALA A 140 -3.36 -7.27 7.07
N GLU A 141 -4.07 -8.37 6.81
CA GLU A 141 -5.52 -8.37 6.51
C GLU A 141 -5.87 -7.54 5.26
N ALA A 142 -5.00 -7.59 4.25
CA ALA A 142 -5.15 -6.87 2.99
C ALA A 142 -5.31 -5.34 3.12
N ASN A 143 -4.85 -4.72 4.21
CA ASN A 143 -5.02 -3.29 4.44
C ASN A 143 -3.91 -2.46 3.78
N TYR A 144 -4.29 -1.38 3.10
CA TYR A 144 -3.36 -0.38 2.59
C TYR A 144 -3.89 1.05 2.76
N TRP A 145 -3.00 2.04 2.74
CA TRP A 145 -3.40 3.43 2.61
C TRP A 145 -2.33 4.23 1.88
N VAL A 146 -2.78 5.16 1.05
CA VAL A 146 -1.93 6.06 0.28
C VAL A 146 -1.74 7.34 1.08
N HIS A 147 -0.51 7.81 1.12
CA HIS A 147 -0.18 9.02 1.85
C HIS A 147 -0.43 10.27 0.99
N ARG A 148 -1.25 11.21 1.47
CA ARG A 148 -1.34 12.58 0.97
C ARG A 148 0.03 13.25 1.04
N GLN A 149 0.43 13.88 -0.06
CA GLN A 149 1.66 14.65 -0.20
C GLN A 149 1.49 16.07 0.33
#